data_AF-A0A1A9A2J7-F1
#
_entry.id   AF-A0A1A9A2J7-F1
#
_cell.length_a   1.000
_cell.length_b   1.000
_cell.length_c   1.000
_cell.angle_alpha   90.00
_cell.angle_beta   90.00
_cell.angle_gamma   90.00
#
_symmetry.space_group_name_H-M   'P 1'
#
loop_
_entity.id
_entity.type
_entity.pdbx_description
1 polymer ?
#
loop_
_entity_poly.entity_id
_entity_poly.type
_entity_poly.pdbx_seq_one_letter_code
_entity_poly.pdbx_strand_id
1 'polypeptide(L)' 'MTKILVDVDDEALADAAKAFGTRTKKETVNVALREGAARLRRARALAELAGRGQAGDFDELLDKGTYRP' A
#
# COMPACT_ATOMS: atom_id res chain seq x y z
N MET A 1 20.65 7.46 5.11
CA MET A 1 19.52 7.66 6.05
C MET A 1 19.84 8.84 6.94
N THR A 2 19.00 9.86 6.93
CA THR A 2 19.15 11.05 7.77
C THR A 2 18.65 10.74 9.17
N LYS A 3 19.33 11.26 10.21
CA LYS A 3 18.86 11.15 11.60
C LYS A 3 17.84 12.25 11.85
N ILE A 4 16.65 11.86 12.30
CA ILE A 4 15.57 12.77 12.66
C ILE A 4 15.18 12.42 14.09
N LEU A 5 15.08 13.42 14.95
CA LEU A 5 14.53 13.27 16.29
C LEU A 5 13.00 13.39 16.17
N VAL A 6 12.29 12.34 16.56
CA VAL A 6 10.83 12.30 16.57
C VAL A 6 10.39 11.62 17.86
N ASP A 7 9.36 12.18 18.48
CA ASP A 7 8.66 11.49 19.56
C ASP A 7 7.76 10.41 18.96
N VAL A 8 7.82 9.21 19.54
CA VAL A 8 7.09 8.05 19.08
C VAL A 8 6.40 7.42 20.28
N ASP A 9 5.14 7.06 20.09
CA ASP A 9 4.39 6.27 21.07
C ASP A 9 5.06 4.88 21.23
N ASP A 10 5.52 4.59 22.45
CA ASP A 10 6.26 3.37 22.74
C ASP A 10 5.38 2.10 22.67
N GLU A 11 4.07 2.21 22.94
CA GLU A 11 3.14 1.07 22.82
C GLU A 11 2.91 0.74 21.34
N ALA A 12 2.61 1.75 20.52
CA ALA A 12 2.45 1.58 19.08
C ALA A 12 3.73 1.05 18.42
N LEU A 13 4.90 1.50 18.89
CA LEU A 13 6.19 1.01 18.42
C LEU A 13 6.43 -0.45 18.80
N ALA A 14 6.05 -0.85 20.01
CA ALA A 14 6.15 -2.24 20.46
C ALA A 14 5.22 -3.17 19.67
N ASP A 15 4.00 -2.73 19.40
CA ASP A 15 3.04 -3.51 18.62
C ASP A 15 3.44 -3.63 17.16
N ALA A 16 3.96 -2.55 16.57
CA ALA A 16 4.58 -2.61 15.25
C ALA A 16 5.78 -3.57 15.23
N ALA A 17 6.61 -3.56 16.27
CA ALA A 17 7.78 -4.46 16.33
C ALA A 17 7.35 -5.93 16.37
N LYS A 18 6.32 -6.26 17.16
CA LYS A 18 5.73 -7.61 17.19
C LYS A 18 5.13 -7.98 15.84
N ALA A 19 4.34 -7.08 15.24
CA ALA A 19 3.65 -7.33 13.98
C ALA A 19 4.63 -7.56 12.81
N PHE A 20 5.75 -6.83 12.79
CA PHE A 20 6.77 -6.94 11.74
C PHE A 20 7.91 -7.89 12.09
N GLY A 21 7.95 -8.44 13.31
CA GLY A 21 9.03 -9.32 13.78
C GLY A 21 10.40 -8.62 13.86
N THR A 22 10.43 -7.31 14.00
CA THR A 22 11.66 -6.50 13.98
C THR A 22 12.29 -6.43 15.36
N ARG A 23 13.62 -6.27 15.39
CA ARG A 23 14.40 -6.34 16.64
C ARG A 23 14.81 -4.99 17.20
N THR A 24 14.81 -3.95 16.36
CA THR A 24 15.27 -2.61 16.77
C THR A 24 14.21 -1.56 16.46
N LYS A 25 14.10 -0.53 17.32
CA LYS A 25 13.19 0.61 17.12
C LYS A 25 13.35 1.23 15.73
N LYS A 26 14.59 1.43 15.28
CA LYS A 26 14.90 1.95 13.94
C LYS A 26 14.35 1.05 12.84
N GLU A 27 14.57 -0.26 12.92
CA GLU A 27 14.08 -1.21 11.93
C GLU A 27 12.55 -1.19 11.86
N THR A 28 11.88 -1.25 13.02
CA THR A 28 10.42 -1.17 13.12
C THR A 28 9.88 0.08 12.43
N VAL A 29 10.43 1.26 12.73
CA VAL A 29 10.00 2.52 12.12
C VAL A 29 10.19 2.50 10.61
N ASN A 30 11.32 2.02 10.11
CA ASN A 30 11.59 1.99 8.68
C ASN A 30 10.70 1.00 7.92
N VAL A 31 10.42 -0.16 8.50
CA VAL A 31 9.50 -1.14 7.92
C VAL A 31 8.08 -0.59 7.93
N ALA A 32 7.63 -0.03 9.07
CA ALA A 32 6.30 0.58 9.19
C ALA A 32 6.07 1.69 8.17
N LEU A 33 7.03 2.58 7.96
CA LEU A 33 6.94 3.66 6.97
C LEU A 33 6.84 3.11 5.53
N ARG A 34 7.65 2.10 5.20
CA ARG A 34 7.60 1.46 3.87
C ARG A 34 6.27 0.77 3.63
N GLU A 35 5.80 -0.01 4.59
CA GLU A 35 4.54 -0.74 4.49
C GLU A 35 3.33 0.20 4.47
N GLY A 36 3.33 1.25 5.30
CA GLY A 36 2.30 2.28 5.28
C GLY A 36 2.20 2.97 3.93
N ALA A 37 3.34 3.40 3.38
CA ALA A 37 3.39 4.02 2.05
C ALA A 37 2.94 3.04 0.95
N ALA A 38 3.37 1.78 1.01
CA ALA A 38 2.97 0.75 0.04
C ALA A 38 1.46 0.47 0.10
N ARG A 39 0.87 0.38 1.30
CA ARG A 39 -0.56 0.20 1.51
C ARG A 39 -1.37 1.35 0.90
N LEU A 40 -0.95 2.60 1.13
CA LEU A 40 -1.61 3.77 0.55
C LEU A 40 -1.49 3.81 -0.98
N ARG A 41 -0.33 3.44 -1.54
CA ARG A 41 -0.17 3.34 -3.01
C ARG A 41 -1.10 2.29 -3.61
N ARG A 42 -1.19 1.10 -3.00
CA ARG A 42 -2.10 0.03 -3.44
C ARG A 42 -3.57 0.47 -3.39
N ALA A 43 -3.98 1.15 -2.31
CA ALA A 43 -5.34 1.66 -2.18
C ALA A 43 -5.69 2.70 -3.25
N ARG A 44 -4.76 3.63 -3.55
CA ARG A 44 -4.94 4.62 -4.62
C ARG A 44 -5.04 3.98 -5.99
N ALA A 45 -4.15 3.04 -6.31
CA ALA A 45 -4.18 2.32 -7.58
C ALA A 45 -5.50 1.55 -7.76
N LEU A 46 -6.00 0.92 -6.70
CA LEU A 46 -7.30 0.24 -6.74
C LEU A 46 -8.46 1.22 -6.97
N ALA A 47 -8.44 2.38 -6.31
CA ALA A 47 -9.45 3.42 -6.52
C ALA A 47 -9.43 3.97 -7.95
N GLU A 48 -8.24 4.20 -8.52
CA GLU A 48 -8.08 4.61 -9.91
C GLU A 48 -8.62 3.55 -10.87
N LEU A 49 -8.26 2.28 -10.67
CA LEU A 49 -8.75 1.16 -11.48
C LEU A 49 -10.27 1.06 -11.44
N ALA A 50 -10.87 1.21 -10.25
CA ALA A 50 -12.33 1.22 -10.09
C ALA A 50 -12.98 2.41 -10.83
N GLY A 51 -12.35 3.59 -10.77
CA GLY A 51 -12.81 4.77 -11.52
C GLY A 51 -12.80 4.57 -13.02
N ARG A 52 -11.72 3.98 -13.57
CA ARG A 52 -11.64 3.61 -14.99
C ARG A 52 -12.73 2.63 -15.41
N GLY A 53 -12.99 1.62 -14.58
CA GLY A 53 -14.09 0.68 -14.84
C GLY A 53 -15.47 1.36 -14.86
N GLN A 54 -15.71 2.32 -13.97
CA GLN A 54 -16.96 3.11 -13.97
C GLN A 54 -17.07 4.06 -15.17
N ALA A 55 -15.94 4.51 -15.71
CA ALA A 55 -15.89 5.35 -16.90
C ALA A 55 -16.09 4.57 -18.22
N GLY A 56 -16.16 3.24 -18.16
CA GLY A 56 -16.32 2.37 -19.34
C GLY A 56 -15.02 2.10 -20.07
N ASP A 57 -13.85 2.42 -19.49
CA ASP A 57 -12.53 2.23 -20.13
C ASP A 57 -12.24 0.76 -20.51
N PHE A 58 -13.01 -0.19 -19.97
CA PHE A 58 -12.87 -1.62 -20.23
C PHE A 58 -14.05 -2.23 -21.02
N ASP A 59 -15.02 -1.43 -21.47
CA ASP A 59 -16.24 -1.92 -22.10
C ASP A 59 -15.94 -2.64 -23.43
N GLU A 60 -14.93 -2.18 -24.18
CA GLU A 60 -14.47 -2.84 -25.41
C GLU A 60 -13.95 -4.26 -25.16
N LEU A 61 -13.40 -4.55 -23.97
CA LEU A 61 -12.94 -5.89 -23.61
C LEU A 61 -14.10 -6.86 -23.34
N LEU A 62 -15.31 -6.34 -23.15
CA LEU A 62 -16.53 -7.13 -22.96
C LEU A 62 -17.17 -7.52 -24.30
N ASP A 63 -16.82 -6.87 -25.40
CA ASP A 63 -17.27 -7.25 -26.73
C ASP A 63 -16.55 -8.52 -27.20
N LYS A 64 -17.31 -9.62 -27.28
CA LYS A 64 -16.81 -10.94 -27.67
C LYS A 64 -17.07 -11.26 -29.14
N GLY A 65 -17.65 -10.35 -29.93
CA GLY A 65 -18.02 -10.58 -31.33
C GLY A 65 -16.83 -10.92 -32.24
N THR A 66 -15.62 -10.54 -31.84
CA THR A 66 -14.35 -10.81 -32.53
C THR A 66 -13.49 -11.85 -31.80
N TYR A 67 -13.96 -12.44 -30.71
CA TYR A 67 -13.17 -13.39 -29.94
C TYR A 67 -13.15 -14.77 -30.60
N ARG A 68 -12.05 -15.03 -31.32
CA ARG A 68 -11.70 -16.29 -31.99
C ARG A 68 -12.68 -16.73 -33.10
N PRO A 69 -12.36 -16.51 -34.39
CA PRO A 69 -13.05 -17.18 -35.49
C PRO A 69 -12.75 -18.68 -35.53
#